data_AF-A0A7C1ZL64-F1
#
_entry.id   AF-A0A7C1ZL64-F1
#
_cell.length_a   1.000
_cell.length_b   1.000
_cell.length_c   1.000
_cell.angle_alpha   90.00
_cell.angle_beta   90.00
_cell.angle_gamma   90.00
#
_symmetry.space_group_name_H-M   'P 1'
#
loop_
_entity.id
_entity.type
_entity.pdbx_description
1 polymer ?
#
loop_
_entity_poly.entity_id
_entity_poly.type
_entity_poly.pdbx_seq_one_letter_code
_entity_poly.pdbx_strand_id
1 'polypeptide(L)' 'MKTREVELYIGYTNNRWETQCVSIPFDTPEEKVEEVATQKSMQEFFNNPRTHDEVAFVGVYHIPSMEEEE' A
#
# COMPACT_ATOMS: atom_id res chain seq x y z
N MET A 1 5.68 0.53 19.24
CA MET A 1 5.29 1.57 18.27
C MET A 1 3.94 1.15 17.69
N LYS A 2 2.92 2.02 17.66
CA LYS A 2 1.60 1.66 17.11
C LYS A 2 1.62 1.77 15.58
N THR A 3 0.97 0.83 14.90
CA THR A 3 0.84 0.81 13.44
C THR A 3 -0.63 0.74 13.05
N ARG A 4 -0.96 1.21 11.85
CA ARG A 4 -2.24 0.96 11.17
C ARG A 4 -2.00 0.13 9.91
N GLU A 5 -2.97 -0.68 9.54
CA GLU A 5 -2.94 -1.49 8.33
C GLU A 5 -3.68 -0.76 7.22
N VAL A 6 -3.09 -0.73 6.03
CA VAL A 6 -3.74 -0.21 4.82
C VAL A 6 -3.62 -1.26 3.72
N GLU A 7 -4.64 -1.32 2.87
CA GLU A 7 -4.69 -2.26 1.76
C GLU A 7 -4.23 -1.54 0.48
N LEU A 8 -3.32 -2.18 -0.24
CA LEU A 8 -2.84 -1.77 -1.54
C LEU A 8 -3.46 -2.63 -2.63
N TYR A 9 -3.80 -1.98 -3.73
CA TYR A 9 -4.24 -2.58 -4.98
C TYR A 9 -3.12 -2.41 -5.98
N ILE A 10 -2.47 -3.50 -6.35
CA ILE A 10 -1.32 -3.48 -7.25
C ILE A 10 -1.75 -4.13 -8.56
N GLY A 11 -1.65 -3.37 -9.64
CA GLY A 11 -1.87 -3.92 -10.98
C GLY A 11 -0.59 -4.02 -11.77
N TYR A 12 -0.51 -5.10 -12.53
CA TYR A 12 0.65 -5.46 -13.31
C TYR A 12 0.38 -5.30 -14.81
N THR A 13 1.43 -5.07 -15.58
CA THR A 13 1.40 -4.91 -17.05
C THR A 13 0.91 -6.17 -17.78
N ASN A 14 0.93 -7.33 -17.13
CA ASN A 14 0.44 -8.61 -17.64
C ASN A 14 -1.03 -8.90 -17.31
N ASN A 15 -1.83 -7.89 -16.96
CA ASN A 15 -3.23 -7.99 -16.53
C ASN A 15 -3.45 -8.81 -15.24
N ARG A 16 -2.41 -9.02 -14.44
CA ARG A 16 -2.54 -9.54 -13.06
C ARG A 16 -2.88 -8.40 -12.11
N TRP A 17 -3.69 -8.72 -11.11
CA TRP A 17 -4.04 -7.83 -9.99
C TRP A 17 -3.77 -8.57 -8.69
N GLU A 18 -3.28 -7.88 -7.69
CA GLU A 18 -3.15 -8.41 -6.34
C GLU A 18 -3.50 -7.34 -5.30
N THR A 19 -3.85 -7.81 -4.11
CA THR A 19 -3.99 -6.96 -2.93
C THR A 19 -2.91 -7.29 -1.91
N GLN A 20 -2.38 -6.25 -1.25
CA GLN A 20 -1.36 -6.40 -0.22
C GLN A 20 -1.70 -5.52 0.97
N CYS A 21 -1.65 -6.08 2.18
CA CYS A 21 -1.74 -5.29 3.41
C CYS A 21 -0.34 -4.83 3.84
N VAL A 22 -0.19 -3.53 4.10
CA VAL A 22 1.04 -2.95 4.64
C VAL A 22 0.77 -2.21 5.94
N SER A 23 1.63 -2.46 6.94
CA SER A 23 1.58 -1.74 8.21
C SER A 23 2.39 -0.45 8.12
N ILE A 24 1.74 0.70 8.35
CA ILE A 24 2.40 2.01 8.42
C ILE A 24 2.33 2.58 9.85
N PRO A 25 3.22 3.50 10.23
CA PRO A 25 3.15 4.15 11.54
C PRO A 25 1.79 4.85 11.75
N PHE A 26 1.19 4.67 12.92
CA PHE A 26 -0.12 5.25 13.24
C PHE A 26 -0.10 6.78 13.25
N ASP A 27 1.04 7.37 13.58
CA ASP A 27 1.32 8.81 13.61
C ASP A 27 1.59 9.42 12.23
N THR A 28 1.61 8.62 11.15
CA THR A 28 1.64 9.15 9.78
C THR A 28 0.44 10.08 9.60
N PRO A 29 0.57 11.30 9.06
CA PRO A 29 -0.58 12.13 8.71
C PRO A 29 -1.47 11.47 7.66
N GLU A 30 -2.78 11.71 7.69
CA GLU A 30 -3.74 11.07 6.77
C GLU A 30 -3.39 11.33 5.29
N GLU A 31 -3.01 12.57 4.98
CA GLU A 31 -2.58 12.98 3.64
C GLU A 31 -1.26 12.33 3.17
N LYS A 32 -0.53 11.68 4.08
CA LYS A 32 0.73 10.97 3.80
C LYS A 32 0.59 9.45 3.80
N VAL A 33 -0.57 8.92 4.15
CA VAL A 33 -0.82 7.47 4.20
C VAL A 33 -0.50 6.82 2.87
N GLU A 34 -1.06 7.37 1.80
CA GLU A 34 -0.91 6.84 0.44
C GLU A 34 0.57 6.83 0.01
N GLU A 35 1.27 7.95 0.26
CA GLU A 35 2.70 8.08 -0.06
C GLU A 35 3.54 7.05 0.70
N VAL A 36 3.37 6.96 2.02
CA VAL A 36 4.16 6.07 2.89
C VAL A 36 3.88 4.60 2.59
N ALA A 37 2.62 4.24 2.37
CA ALA A 37 2.21 2.88 2.04
C ALA A 37 2.78 2.45 0.67
N THR A 38 2.66 3.33 -0.33
CA THR A 38 3.22 3.09 -1.67
C THR A 38 4.73 2.96 -1.63
N GLN A 39 5.43 3.87 -0.92
CA GLN A 39 6.89 3.81 -0.79
C GLN A 39 7.37 2.50 -0.14
N LYS A 40 6.65 2.00 0.88
CA LYS A 40 6.97 0.72 1.50
C LYS A 40 6.85 -0.45 0.52
N SER A 41 5.74 -0.56 -0.22
CA SER A 41 5.61 -1.64 -1.21
C SER A 41 6.56 -1.48 -2.40
N MET A 42 6.85 -0.25 -2.82
CA MET A 42 7.88 -0.02 -3.84
C MET A 42 9.25 -0.51 -3.38
N GLN A 43 9.64 -0.33 -2.12
CA GLN A 43 10.89 -0.89 -1.59
C GLN A 43 10.91 -2.43 -1.68
N GLU A 44 9.78 -3.09 -1.42
CA GLU A 44 9.67 -4.54 -1.59
C GLU A 44 9.78 -4.94 -3.07
N PHE A 45 9.15 -4.22 -3.99
CA PHE A 45 9.27 -4.46 -5.43
C PHE A 45 10.69 -4.22 -5.94
N PHE A 46 11.37 -3.17 -5.49
CA PHE A 46 12.77 -2.91 -5.87
C PHE A 46 13.71 -4.04 -5.45
N ASN A 47 13.44 -4.70 -4.32
CA ASN A 47 14.21 -5.85 -3.87
C ASN A 47 13.93 -7.12 -4.72
N ASN A 48 12.89 -7.11 -5.56
CA ASN A 48 12.58 -8.18 -6.51
C ASN A 48 12.42 -7.62 -7.93
N PRO A 49 13.51 -7.61 -8.73
CA PRO A 49 13.55 -6.98 -10.05
C PRO A 49 12.46 -7.44 -11.01
N ARG A 50 12.00 -8.70 -10.89
CA ARG A 50 10.93 -9.24 -11.73
C ARG A 50 9.58 -8.60 -11.46
N THR A 51 9.27 -8.30 -10.20
CA THR A 51 8.03 -7.61 -9.83
C THR A 51 8.11 -6.12 -10.14
N HIS A 52 9.28 -5.47 -9.99
CA HIS A 52 9.42 -4.04 -10.28
C HIS A 52 9.07 -3.68 -11.73
N ASP A 53 9.61 -4.43 -12.70
CA ASP A 53 9.37 -4.18 -14.14
C ASP A 53 7.93 -4.53 -14.58
N GLU A 54 7.21 -5.31 -13.76
CA GLU A 54 5.83 -5.72 -14.04
C GLU A 54 4.78 -4.79 -13.44
N VAL A 55 5.08 -3.98 -12.41
CA VAL A 55 4.06 -3.11 -11.76
C VAL A 55 3.69 -1.95 -12.68
N ALA A 56 2.40 -1.84 -13.01
CA ALA A 56 1.83 -0.77 -13.82
C ALA A 56 1.24 0.36 -12.98
N PHE A 57 0.58 0.03 -11.86
CA PHE A 57 0.04 1.02 -10.93
C PHE A 57 -0.07 0.43 -9.51
N VAL A 58 -0.07 1.32 -8.51
CA VAL A 58 -0.38 1.01 -7.10
C VAL A 58 -1.44 2.00 -6.64
N GLY A 59 -2.57 1.51 -6.15
CA GLY A 59 -3.60 2.30 -5.49
C GLY A 59 -3.65 1.95 -4.00
N VAL A 60 -3.91 2.94 -3.15
CA VAL A 60 -4.08 2.72 -1.71
C VAL A 60 -5.57 2.86 -1.40
N TYR A 61 -6.16 1.81 -0.82
CA TYR A 61 -7.49 1.90 -0.23
C TYR A 61 -7.34 1.97 1.27
N HIS A 62 -7.78 3.09 1.84
CA HIS A 62 -7.90 3.18 3.28
C HIS A 62 -9.09 2.30 3.68
N ILE A 63 -8.83 1.23 4.46
CA ILE A 63 -9.91 0.53 5.15
C ILE A 63 -10.31 1.49 6.27
N PRO A 64 -11.49 2.14 6.22
CA PRO A 64 -11.92 2.98 7.32
C PRO A 64 -11.92 2.10 8.57
N SER A 65 -11.18 2.53 9.60
CA SER A 65 -11.28 1.90 10.90
C SER A 65 -12.76 1.94 11.29
N MET A 66 -13.34 0.81 11.68
CA MET A 66 -14.74 0.71 12.15
C MET A 66 -15.08 1.65 13.34
N GLU A 67 -14.16 2.50 13.78
CA GLU A 67 -14.36 3.56 14.77
C GLU A 67 -14.92 4.87 14.17
N GLU A 68 -15.15 4.97 12.85
CA GLU A 68 -15.82 6.13 12.21
C GLU A 68 -17.31 5.91 11.91
N GLU A 69 -18.01 5.13 12.73
CA GLU A 69 -19.48 5.25 12.87
C GLU A 69 -19.77 6.07 14.14
N GLU A 70 -19.81 7.40 14.00
CA GLU A 70 -20.50 8.28 14.96
C GLU A 70 -22.02 8.31 14.69
#